data_AF-A0A937AQ37-F1
#
_entry.id   AF-A0A937AQ37-F1
#
_cell.length_a   1.000
_cell.length_b   1.000
_cell.length_c   1.000
_cell.angle_alpha   90.00
_cell.angle_beta   90.00
_cell.angle_gamma   90.00
#
_symmetry.space_group_name_H-M   'P 1'
#
loop_
_entity.id
_entity.type
_entity.pdbx_description
1 polymer ?
#
loop_
_entity_poly.entity_id
_entity_poly.type
_entity_poly.pdbx_seq_one_letter_code
_entity_poly.pdbx_strand_id
1 'polypeptide(L)'
;MNFRSDNEVGAHPNILEAVNRAFSGGTAPSYGADDWTHEVERRLREIFEKPDLIVFPVATGTAANALALSCCTPPWGAIYCHPKRPIQAARANRPRSFAS
;
A
#
# COMPACT_ATOMS: atom_id res chain seq x y z
N MET A 1 18.18 -13.60 -17.84
CA MET A 1 18.19 -12.61 -16.74
C MET A 1 17.51 -11.35 -17.26
N ASN A 2 16.38 -10.96 -16.68
CA ASN A 2 15.61 -9.79 -17.11
C ASN A 2 15.89 -8.61 -16.18
N PHE A 3 16.29 -7.46 -16.74
CA PHE A 3 16.71 -6.26 -16.00
C PHE A 3 15.81 -5.04 -16.28
N ARG A 4 14.64 -5.25 -16.89
CA ARG A 4 13.76 -4.13 -17.28
C ARG A 4 13.05 -3.51 -16.07
N SER A 5 12.56 -4.34 -15.16
CA SER A 5 11.89 -3.92 -13.93
C SER A 5 11.81 -5.07 -12.93
N ASP A 6 11.83 -4.77 -11.64
CA ASP A 6 11.69 -5.73 -10.55
C ASP A 6 10.24 -6.25 -10.40
N ASN A 7 9.25 -5.48 -10.86
CA ASN A 7 7.85 -5.92 -10.91
C ASN A 7 7.54 -6.95 -12.01
N GLU A 8 8.51 -7.28 -12.87
CA GLU A 8 8.37 -8.35 -13.87
C GLU A 8 8.68 -9.74 -13.28
N VAL A 9 9.23 -9.79 -12.06
CA VAL A 9 9.50 -11.03 -11.35
C VAL A 9 8.25 -11.46 -10.60
N GLY A 10 7.88 -12.74 -10.74
CA GLY A 10 6.74 -13.33 -10.04
C GLY A 10 6.95 -13.41 -8.52
N ALA A 11 5.91 -13.85 -7.80
CA ALA A 11 5.95 -13.96 -6.35
C ALA A 11 6.97 -15.01 -5.86
N HIS A 12 7.59 -14.74 -4.71
CA HIS A 12 8.47 -15.70 -4.05
C HIS A 12 7.68 -16.97 -3.63
N PRO A 13 8.26 -18.19 -3.72
CA PRO A 13 7.56 -19.44 -3.38
C PRO A 13 6.85 -19.42 -2.02
N ASN A 14 7.50 -18.91 -0.98
CA ASN A 14 6.90 -18.79 0.36
C ASN A 14 5.59 -17.96 0.38
N ILE A 15 5.45 -16.99 -0.53
CA ILE A 15 4.21 -16.20 -0.66
C ILE A 15 3.10 -17.09 -1.23
N LEU A 16 3.40 -17.84 -2.29
CA LEU A 16 2.43 -18.77 -2.90
C LEU A 16 1.99 -19.85 -1.91
N GLU A 17 2.93 -20.38 -1.12
CA GLU A 17 2.61 -21.33 -0.06
C GLU A 17 1.73 -20.72 1.03
N ALA A 18 2.02 -19.48 1.45
CA ALA A 18 1.20 -18.79 2.45
C ALA A 18 -0.23 -18.56 1.94
N VAL A 19 -0.39 -18.15 0.68
CA VAL A 19 -1.71 -18.00 0.05
C VAL A 19 -2.43 -19.35 -0.02
N ASN A 20 -1.74 -20.42 -0.39
CA ASN A 20 -2.34 -21.75 -0.46
C ASN A 20 -2.78 -22.26 0.92
N ARG A 21 -1.99 -22.00 1.97
CA ARG A 21 -2.37 -22.31 3.36
C ARG A 21 -3.62 -21.53 3.80
N ALA A 22 -3.67 -20.23 3.51
CA ALA A 22 -4.82 -19.40 3.82
C ALA A 22 -6.09 -19.89 3.08
N PHE A 23 -5.96 -20.28 1.81
CA PHE A 23 -7.07 -20.84 1.03
C PHE A 23 -7.56 -22.19 1.57
N SER A 24 -6.63 -23.07 1.95
CA SER A 24 -6.96 -24.41 2.46
C SER A 24 -7.55 -24.39 3.88
N GLY A 25 -7.34 -23.31 4.63
CA GLY A 25 -7.78 -23.15 6.02
C GLY A 25 -9.27 -22.89 6.21
N GLY A 26 -10.05 -22.71 5.14
CA GLY A 26 -11.48 -22.43 5.19
C GLY A 26 -11.81 -20.95 5.00
N THR A 27 -12.83 -20.46 5.69
CA THR A 27 -13.27 -19.06 5.59
C THR A 27 -12.62 -18.18 6.65
N ALA A 28 -12.33 -16.93 6.29
CA ALA A 28 -11.82 -15.92 7.20
C ALA A 28 -12.77 -14.70 7.25
N PRO A 29 -12.83 -13.96 8.36
CA PRO A 29 -13.54 -12.69 8.43
C PRO A 29 -13.03 -11.69 7.37
N SER A 30 -13.94 -10.88 6.83
CA SER A 30 -13.63 -9.90 5.79
C SER A 30 -13.11 -8.58 6.35
N TYR A 31 -12.60 -7.71 5.47
CA TYR A 31 -12.21 -6.32 5.78
C TYR A 31 -11.11 -6.19 6.86
N GLY A 32 -10.16 -7.11 6.88
CA GLY A 32 -8.98 -7.03 7.76
C GLY A 32 -9.23 -7.53 9.20
N ALA A 33 -10.38 -8.14 9.46
CA ALA A 33 -10.68 -8.78 10.74
C ALA A 33 -10.15 -10.23 10.83
N ASP A 34 -9.22 -10.60 9.95
CA ASP A 34 -8.60 -11.92 9.89
C ASP A 34 -7.24 -11.96 10.61
N ASP A 35 -6.87 -13.15 11.09
CA ASP A 35 -5.66 -13.36 11.87
C ASP A 35 -4.38 -12.98 11.11
N TRP A 36 -4.37 -13.12 9.78
CA TRP A 36 -3.21 -12.75 8.95
C TRP A 36 -2.98 -11.24 8.96
N THR A 37 -4.06 -10.45 8.89
CA THR A 37 -3.97 -8.99 8.98
C THR A 37 -3.47 -8.57 10.36
N HIS A 38 -3.96 -9.18 11.44
CA HIS A 38 -3.47 -8.90 12.80
C HIS A 38 -2.01 -9.28 13.01
N GLU A 39 -1.56 -10.39 12.43
CA GLU A 39 -0.15 -10.79 12.49
C GLU A 39 0.76 -9.82 11.74
N VAL A 40 0.31 -9.31 10.59
CA VAL A 40 1.03 -8.26 9.85
C VAL A 40 1.13 -6.98 10.67
N GLU A 41 0.03 -6.55 11.30
CA GLU A 41 0.05 -5.38 12.21
C GLU A 41 1.04 -5.55 13.34
N ARG A 42 1.02 -6.70 14.03
CA ARG A 42 1.91 -7.00 15.14
C ARG A 42 3.37 -6.92 14.71
N ARG A 43 3.73 -7.59 13.61
CA ARG A 43 5.10 -7.58 13.08
C ARG A 43 5.56 -6.19 12.67
N LEU A 44 4.69 -5.39 12.04
CA LEU A 44 5.05 -4.04 11.65
C LEU A 44 5.22 -3.12 12.87
N ARG A 45 4.40 -3.26 13.91
CA ARG A 45 4.59 -2.54 15.19
C ARG A 45 5.94 -2.88 15.82
N GLU A 46 6.34 -4.15 15.78
CA GLU A 46 7.65 -4.61 16.27
C GLU A 46 8.81 -4.06 15.43
N ILE A 47 8.73 -4.18 14.11
CA ILE A 47 9.79 -3.71 13.18
C ILE A 47 10.00 -2.19 13.29
N PHE A 48 8.92 -1.43 13.42
CA PHE A 48 8.97 0.03 13.52
C PHE A 48 9.06 0.53 14.97
N GLU A 49 9.13 -0.38 15.95
CA GLU A 49 9.17 -0.08 17.39
C GLU A 49 8.06 0.90 17.83
N LYS A 50 6.90 0.79 17.19
CA LYS A 50 5.80 1.74 17.34
C LYS A 50 4.50 1.01 17.68
N PRO A 51 4.10 0.96 18.97
CA PRO A 51 2.95 0.16 19.41
C PRO A 51 1.61 0.72 18.91
N ASP A 52 1.52 2.02 18.63
CA ASP A 52 0.35 2.71 18.09
C ASP A 52 0.31 2.73 16.55
N LEU A 53 1.19 1.99 15.86
CA LEU A 53 1.17 1.92 14.40
C LEU A 53 -0.12 1.26 13.90
N ILE A 54 -0.77 1.94 12.97
CA ILE A 54 -1.96 1.45 12.26
C ILE A 54 -1.54 1.05 10.85
N VAL A 55 -1.98 -0.11 10.39
CA VAL A 55 -1.61 -0.67 9.09
C VAL A 55 -2.86 -0.78 8.22
N PHE A 56 -2.77 -0.31 6.98
CA PHE A 56 -3.82 -0.43 5.98
C PHE A 56 -3.26 -1.13 4.74
N PRO A 57 -3.52 -2.44 4.55
CA PRO A 57 -3.10 -3.15 3.36
C PRO A 57 -3.83 -2.61 2.11
N VAL A 58 -3.08 -2.29 1.06
CA VAL A 58 -3.62 -1.82 -0.22
C VAL A 58 -2.95 -2.52 -1.37
N ALA A 59 -3.71 -2.73 -2.46
CA ALA A 59 -3.27 -3.58 -3.57
C ALA A 59 -2.07 -3.03 -4.35
N THR A 60 -1.83 -1.71 -4.34
CA THR A 60 -0.77 -1.09 -5.13
C THR A 60 -0.09 0.05 -4.37
N GLY A 61 1.21 0.28 -4.66
CA GLY A 61 1.94 1.43 -4.15
C GLY A 61 1.35 2.77 -4.60
N THR A 62 0.73 2.82 -5.78
CA THR A 62 0.03 4.04 -6.26
C THR A 62 -1.17 4.38 -5.37
N ALA A 63 -2.00 3.38 -5.03
CA ALA A 63 -3.12 3.59 -4.12
C ALA A 63 -2.65 4.01 -2.72
N ALA A 64 -1.59 3.37 -2.21
CA ALA A 64 -0.98 3.73 -0.92
C ALA A 64 -0.57 5.21 -0.87
N ASN A 65 0.17 5.67 -1.89
CA ASN A 65 0.62 7.05 -1.98
C ASN A 65 -0.55 8.04 -2.08
N ALA A 66 -1.55 7.73 -2.92
CA ALA A 66 -2.70 8.61 -3.11
C ALA A 66 -3.48 8.79 -1.80
N LEU A 67 -3.74 7.70 -1.08
CA LEU A 67 -4.46 7.73 0.21
C LEU A 67 -3.67 8.52 1.26
N ALA A 68 -2.39 8.20 1.44
CA ALA A 68 -1.54 8.89 2.42
C ALA A 68 -1.51 10.41 2.18
N LEU A 69 -1.36 10.82 0.92
CA LEU A 69 -1.31 12.24 0.54
C LEU A 69 -2.65 12.96 0.73
N SER A 70 -3.77 12.28 0.46
CA SER A 70 -5.10 12.83 0.68
C SER A 70 -5.41 13.08 2.16
N CYS A 71 -4.84 12.28 3.07
CA CYS A 71 -4.99 12.49 4.51
C CYS A 71 -4.11 13.64 5.05
N CYS A 72 -2.99 13.92 4.38
CA CYS A 72 -2.02 14.93 4.82
C CYS A 72 -2.29 16.33 4.27
N THR A 73 -3.16 16.47 3.27
CA THR A 73 -3.33 17.74 2.54
C THR A 73 -4.81 18.07 2.36
N PRO A 74 -5.27 19.29 2.68
CA PRO A 74 -6.62 19.70 2.35
C PRO A 74 -6.82 19.73 0.82
N PRO A 75 -8.06 19.70 0.31
CA PRO A 75 -8.34 19.67 -1.13
C PRO A 75 -7.72 20.82 -1.95
N TRP A 76 -7.36 21.93 -1.30
CA TRP A 76 -6.72 23.11 -1.91
C TRP A 76 -5.22 23.23 -1.61
N GLY A 77 -4.62 22.30 -0.86
CA GLY A 77 -3.21 22.34 -0.52
C GLY A 77 -2.30 21.82 -1.64
N ALA A 78 -1.03 22.17 -1.60
CA ALA A 78 -0.03 21.72 -2.56
C ALA A 78 0.87 20.63 -1.96
N ILE A 79 1.26 19.65 -2.78
CA ILE A 79 2.22 18.60 -2.42
C ILE A 79 3.46 18.80 -3.28
N TYR A 80 4.62 18.99 -2.63
CA TYR A 80 5.89 19.15 -3.32
C TYR A 80 6.55 17.78 -3.52
N CYS A 81 6.95 17.48 -4.76
CA CYS A 81 7.64 16.24 -5.11
C CYS A 81 8.80 16.50 -6.07
N HIS A 82 9.85 15.68 -5.97
CA HIS A 82 10.98 15.72 -6.89
C HIS A 82 10.51 15.37 -8.34
N PRO A 83 10.99 16.05 -9.39
CA PRO A 83 10.49 15.91 -10.76
C PRO A 83 10.64 14.51 -11.37
N LYS A 84 11.56 13.68 -10.84
CA LYS A 84 11.75 12.28 -11.26
C LYS A 84 10.84 11.27 -10.54
N ARG A 85 9.94 11.70 -9.64
CA ARG A 85 9.00 10.77 -8.98
C ARG A 85 7.86 10.39 -9.92
N PRO A 86 7.27 9.18 -9.78
CA PRO A 86 6.13 8.79 -10.59
C PRO A 86 5.03 9.85 -10.49
N ILE A 87 4.57 10.34 -11.64
CA ILE A 87 3.61 11.46 -11.73
C ILE A 87 2.29 11.18 -11.00
N GLN A 88 1.98 9.90 -10.78
CA GLN A 88 0.79 9.44 -10.07
C GLN A 88 0.88 9.72 -8.56
N ALA A 89 2.08 9.72 -7.97
CA ALA A 89 2.28 10.18 -6.59
C ALA A 89 2.02 11.69 -6.43
N ALA A 90 2.19 12.48 -7.51
CA ALA A 90 1.92 13.92 -7.50
C ALA A 90 0.45 14.27 -7.81
N ARG A 91 -0.36 13.31 -8.29
CA ARG A 91 -1.74 13.57 -8.75
C ARG A 91 -2.80 13.51 -7.65
N ALA A 92 -2.44 13.12 -6.44
CA ALA A 92 -3.37 13.01 -5.31
C ALA A 92 -4.03 14.35 -4.92
N ASN A 93 -3.45 15.48 -5.32
CA ASN A 93 -4.00 16.80 -5.00
C ASN A 93 -3.91 17.80 -6.16
N ARG A 94 -4.16 17.34 -7.40
CA ARG A 94 -4.41 18.33 -8.47
C ARG A 94 -5.67 19.11 -8.08
N PRO A 95 -5.61 20.44 -7.87
CA PRO A 95 -6.82 21.23 -7.84
C PRO A 95 -7.55 20.96 -9.15
N ARG A 96 -8.87 20.82 -9.11
CA ARG A 96 -9.70 20.80 -10.32
C ARG A 96 -9.21 21.96 -11.19
N SER A 97 -8.59 21.64 -12.33
CA SER A 97 -8.36 22.62 -13.36
C SER A 97 -9.74 23.08 -13.79
N PHE A 98 -10.14 24.28 -13.37
CA PHE A 98 -11.19 25.00 -14.05
C PHE A 98 -10.69 25.15 -15.48
N ALA A 99 -11.34 24.44 -16.39
CA ALA A 99 -11.27 24.75 -17.79
C ALA A 99 -11.76 26.20 -17.94
N SER A 100 -10.88 27.06 -18.43
CA SER A 100 -11.28 28.24 -19.17
C SER A 100 -10.91 28.02 -20.64
#